data_AF-D3TA68-F1
#
_entry.id   AF-D3TA68-F1
#
_cell.length_a   1.000
_cell.length_b   1.000
_cell.length_c   1.000
_cell.angle_alpha   90.00
_cell.angle_beta   90.00
_cell.angle_gamma   90.00
#
_symmetry.space_group_name_H-M   'P 1'
#
loop_
_entity.id
_entity.type
_entity.pdbx_description
1 polymer ?
#
loop_
_entity_poly.entity_id
_entity_poly.type
_entity_poly.pdbx_seq_one_letter_code
_entity_poly.pdbx_strand_id
1 'polypeptide(L)'
;MIILSPQVATILSALLLIYIGIVVEKYYVSWSSVYANTLSFLIMLGSINMSFYVFLFLLGYTLLGYISVKLKWKRIFPLFGCKTYGSLVLVLTLGSEGYIFGIYSITSVLISWVSVAIMVHILGYLYVKHSRRRRSKW
;
A
#
# COMPACT_ATOMS: atom_id res chain seq x y z
N MET A 1 28.66 6.17 -5.31
CA MET A 1 27.40 6.36 -4.57
C MET A 1 26.29 5.83 -5.47
N ILE A 2 25.73 4.66 -5.16
CA ILE A 2 24.68 4.06 -6.00
C ILE A 2 23.39 4.81 -5.69
N ILE A 3 23.05 5.78 -6.54
CA ILE A 3 21.74 6.43 -6.50
C ILE A 3 20.74 5.37 -6.97
N LEU A 4 19.88 4.93 -6.05
CA LEU A 4 18.76 4.04 -6.39
C LEU A 4 17.97 4.68 -7.53
N SER A 5 17.68 3.92 -8.59
CA SER A 5 16.77 4.44 -9.61
C SER A 5 15.43 4.75 -8.95
N PRO A 6 14.72 5.80 -9.39
CA PRO A 6 13.49 6.19 -8.73
C PRO A 6 12.42 5.07 -8.72
N GLN A 7 12.43 4.22 -9.74
CA GLN A 7 11.58 3.03 -9.81
C GLN A 7 11.87 2.05 -8.65
N VAL A 8 13.16 1.72 -8.43
CA VAL A 8 13.55 0.81 -7.36
C VAL A 8 13.21 1.42 -6.01
N ALA A 9 13.38 2.73 -5.84
CA ALA A 9 13.00 3.43 -4.62
C ALA A 9 11.48 3.30 -4.32
N THR A 10 10.63 3.43 -5.34
CA THR A 10 9.18 3.29 -5.17
C THR A 10 8.75 1.85 -4.92
N ILE A 11 9.34 0.87 -5.61
CA ILE A 11 9.08 -0.55 -5.32
C ILE A 11 9.46 -0.87 -3.88
N LEU A 12 10.64 -0.44 -3.42
CA LEU A 12 11.09 -0.64 -2.05
C LEU A 12 10.17 0.08 -1.04
N SER A 13 9.69 1.29 -1.36
CA SER A 13 8.70 2.01 -0.54
C SER A 13 7.40 1.22 -0.40
N ALA A 14 6.88 0.67 -1.51
CA ALA A 14 5.67 -0.15 -1.52
C ALA A 14 5.84 -1.41 -0.68
N LEU A 15 6.96 -2.11 -0.83
CA LEU A 15 7.30 -3.30 -0.05
C LEU A 15 7.47 -2.97 1.44
N LEU A 16 8.07 -1.83 1.77
CA LEU A 16 8.22 -1.37 3.15
C LEU A 16 6.86 -1.09 3.79
N LEU A 17 5.94 -0.43 3.08
CA LEU A 17 4.57 -0.22 3.56
C LEU A 17 3.83 -1.54 3.79
N ILE A 18 3.94 -2.48 2.86
CA ILE A 18 3.35 -3.81 3.01
C ILE A 18 3.92 -4.51 4.26
N TYR A 19 5.24 -4.46 4.44
CA TYR A 19 5.91 -5.03 5.60
C TYR A 19 5.43 -4.39 6.92
N ILE A 20 5.37 -3.06 6.99
CA ILE A 20 4.82 -2.34 8.15
C ILE A 20 3.38 -2.76 8.41
N GLY A 21 2.56 -2.88 7.37
CA GLY A 21 1.16 -3.30 7.50
C GLY A 21 1.01 -4.77 7.95
N ILE A 22 1.95 -5.65 7.61
CA ILE A 22 1.95 -7.04 8.08
C ILE A 22 2.43 -7.14 9.53
N VAL A 23 3.54 -6.48 9.86
CA VAL A 23 4.24 -6.67 11.14
C VAL A 23 3.72 -5.76 12.25
N VAL A 24 3.48 -4.48 11.95
CA VAL A 24 3.11 -3.46 12.94
C VAL A 24 1.59 -3.37 13.07
N GLU A 25 0.90 -3.17 11.94
CA GLU A 25 -0.55 -2.93 11.91
C GLU A 25 -1.35 -4.20 12.24
N LYS A 26 -0.91 -5.36 11.70
CA LYS A 26 -1.51 -6.70 11.86
C LYS A 26 -3.01 -6.73 11.47
N TYR A 27 -3.88 -6.31 12.38
CA TYR A 27 -5.34 -6.34 12.23
C TYR A 27 -6.02 -4.98 12.39
N TYR A 28 -5.34 -4.00 13.00
CA TYR A 28 -5.93 -2.71 13.31
C TYR A 28 -5.17 -1.62 12.59
N VAL A 29 -5.83 -1.04 11.58
CA VAL A 29 -5.36 0.20 10.98
C VAL A 29 -5.37 1.27 12.06
N SER A 30 -4.28 2.01 12.17
CA SER A 30 -4.11 3.12 13.11
C SER A 30 -3.90 4.42 12.35
N TRP A 31 -4.01 5.54 13.06
CA TRP A 31 -3.71 6.87 12.49
C TRP A 31 -2.30 6.91 11.87
N SER A 32 -1.34 6.19 12.46
CA SER A 32 0.03 6.09 11.95
C SER A 32 0.11 5.48 10.54
N SER A 33 -0.82 4.62 10.15
CA SER A 33 -0.87 4.04 8.81
C SER A 33 -1.18 5.10 7.75
N VAL A 34 -2.10 6.00 8.06
CA VAL A 34 -2.45 7.10 7.14
C VAL A 34 -1.31 8.11 7.04
N TYR A 35 -0.57 8.37 8.12
CA TYR A 35 0.67 9.15 8.06
C TYR A 35 1.75 8.47 7.21
N ALA A 36 1.96 7.16 7.37
CA ALA A 36 2.92 6.40 6.56
C ALA A 36 2.55 6.42 5.07
N ASN A 37 1.27 6.23 4.74
CA ASN A 37 0.76 6.31 3.38
C ASN A 37 0.97 7.71 2.78
N THR A 38 0.67 8.76 3.54
CA THR A 38 0.91 10.16 3.13
C THR A 38 2.38 10.43 2.89
N LEU A 39 3.26 9.96 3.77
CA LEU A 39 4.71 10.12 3.59
C LEU A 39 5.21 9.41 2.34
N SER A 40 4.75 8.19 2.09
CA SER A 40 5.07 7.43 0.87
C SER A 40 4.56 8.14 -0.39
N PHE A 41 3.36 8.73 -0.35
CA PHE A 41 2.85 9.58 -1.43
C PHE A 41 3.77 10.77 -1.72
N LEU A 42 4.21 11.50 -0.69
CA LEU A 42 5.13 12.63 -0.86
C LEU A 42 6.48 12.20 -1.44
N ILE A 43 7.01 11.05 -1.03
CA ILE A 43 8.24 10.48 -1.61
C ILE A 43 8.03 10.12 -3.09
N MET A 44 6.85 9.58 -3.45
CA MET A 44 6.52 9.27 -4.84
C MET A 44 6.47 10.51 -5.73
N LEU A 45 5.93 11.63 -5.22
CA LEU A 45 5.91 12.90 -5.97
C LEU A 45 7.31 13.39 -6.34
N GLY A 46 8.29 13.15 -5.48
CA GLY A 46 9.68 13.54 -5.72
C GLY A 46 10.50 12.53 -6.54
N SER A 47 9.96 11.34 -6.84
CA SER A 47 10.74 10.24 -7.44
C SER A 47 10.28 9.84 -8.84
N ILE A 48 8.98 9.79 -9.14
CA ILE A 48 8.50 9.27 -10.43
C ILE A 48 7.82 10.38 -11.25
N ASN A 49 8.07 10.38 -12.56
CA ASN A 49 7.24 11.06 -13.55
C ASN A 49 5.89 10.33 -13.65
N MET A 50 5.01 10.63 -12.69
CA MET A 50 3.74 9.92 -12.52
C MET A 50 2.67 10.51 -13.45
N SER A 51 1.88 9.64 -14.07
CA SER A 51 0.69 10.06 -14.83
C SER A 51 -0.25 10.85 -13.93
N PHE A 52 -0.81 11.95 -14.46
CA PHE A 52 -1.73 12.83 -13.74
C PHE A 52 -2.92 12.08 -13.13
N TYR A 53 -3.44 11.06 -13.82
CA TYR A 53 -4.54 10.24 -13.30
C TYR A 53 -4.14 9.40 -12.09
N VAL A 54 -2.92 8.86 -12.09
CA VAL A 54 -2.40 8.06 -10.98
C VAL A 54 -2.15 8.96 -9.77
N PHE A 55 -1.62 10.16 -10.00
CA PHE A 55 -1.50 11.20 -8.98
C PHE A 55 -2.86 11.52 -8.35
N LEU A 56 -3.88 11.82 -9.15
CA LEU A 56 -5.22 12.12 -8.64
C LEU A 56 -5.82 10.95 -7.85
N PHE A 57 -5.60 9.71 -8.30
CA PHE A 57 -6.10 8.53 -7.61
C PHE A 57 -5.45 8.34 -6.23
N LEU A 58 -4.11 8.47 -6.14
CA LEU A 58 -3.38 8.38 -4.87
C LEU A 58 -3.70 9.55 -3.94
N LEU A 59 -3.86 10.76 -4.48
CA LEU A 59 -4.30 11.92 -3.72
C LEU A 59 -5.71 11.72 -3.15
N GLY A 60 -6.65 11.26 -3.98
CA GLY A 60 -8.00 10.92 -3.53
C GLY A 60 -8.00 9.85 -2.45
N TYR A 61 -7.19 8.81 -2.61
CA TYR A 61 -7.07 7.73 -1.62
C TYR A 61 -6.51 8.24 -0.28
N THR A 62 -5.44 9.03 -0.30
CA THR A 62 -4.82 9.58 0.92
C THR A 62 -5.75 10.58 1.62
N LEU A 63 -6.45 11.44 0.87
CA LEU A 63 -7.47 12.34 1.40
C LEU A 63 -8.64 11.58 2.04
N LEU A 64 -9.18 10.56 1.36
CA LEU A 64 -10.24 9.72 1.91
C LEU A 64 -9.78 9.00 3.18
N GLY A 65 -8.53 8.54 3.21
CA GLY A 65 -7.91 8.01 4.42
C GLY A 65 -7.93 9.02 5.56
N TYR A 66 -7.44 10.24 5.33
CA TYR A 66 -7.43 11.31 6.33
C TYR A 66 -8.83 11.72 6.80
N ILE A 67 -9.81 11.78 5.89
CA ILE A 67 -11.21 12.06 6.22
C ILE A 67 -11.80 10.93 7.08
N SER A 68 -11.59 9.67 6.68
CA SER A 68 -12.05 8.49 7.42
C SER A 68 -11.50 8.45 8.84
N VAL A 69 -10.23 8.85 8.98
CA VAL A 69 -9.52 9.01 10.24
C VAL A 69 -10.20 10.09 11.11
N LYS A 70 -10.40 11.30 10.57
CA LYS A 70 -10.98 12.45 11.29
C LYS A 70 -12.43 12.22 11.70
N LEU A 71 -13.23 11.59 10.84
CA LEU A 71 -14.64 11.25 11.09
C LEU A 71 -14.82 9.97 11.91
N LYS A 72 -13.73 9.31 12.32
CA LYS A 72 -13.72 8.07 13.12
C LYS A 72 -14.57 6.95 12.48
N TRP A 73 -14.51 6.82 11.15
CA TRP A 73 -15.25 5.80 10.41
C TRP A 73 -14.61 4.40 10.57
N LYS A 74 -14.81 3.80 11.75
CA LYS A 74 -14.17 2.53 12.16
C LYS A 74 -14.40 1.35 11.20
N ARG A 75 -15.52 1.34 10.46
CA ARG A 75 -15.86 0.23 9.54
C ARG A 75 -15.04 0.21 8.26
N ILE A 76 -14.75 1.39 7.69
CA ILE A 76 -13.98 1.49 6.43
C ILE A 76 -12.49 1.71 6.68
N PHE A 77 -12.11 2.02 7.92
CA PHE A 77 -10.73 2.20 8.35
C PHE A 77 -9.77 1.11 7.88
N PRO A 78 -10.15 -0.19 7.91
CA PRO A 78 -9.31 -1.27 7.42
C PRO A 78 -8.87 -1.13 5.95
N LEU A 79 -9.67 -0.43 5.12
CA LEU A 79 -9.37 -0.21 3.72
C LEU A 79 -8.20 0.75 3.51
N PHE A 80 -7.91 1.65 4.45
CA PHE A 80 -6.87 2.67 4.32
C PHE A 80 -5.55 2.29 5.02
N GLY A 81 -5.35 1.00 5.33
CA GLY A 81 -4.13 0.50 5.96
C GLY A 81 -2.89 0.52 5.07
N CYS A 82 -1.73 0.21 5.65
CA CYS A 82 -0.47 0.18 4.92
C CYS A 82 -0.42 -0.99 3.92
N LYS A 83 -1.08 -2.12 4.23
CA LYS A 83 -1.18 -3.27 3.32
C LYS A 83 -1.90 -2.92 2.02
N THR A 84 -3.07 -2.29 2.12
CA THR A 84 -3.90 -1.93 0.97
C THR A 84 -3.24 -0.83 0.15
N TYR A 85 -2.69 0.20 0.79
CA TYR A 85 -2.01 1.30 0.10
C TYR A 85 -0.69 0.84 -0.54
N GLY A 86 0.15 0.09 0.18
CA GLY A 86 1.38 -0.46 -0.40
C GLY A 86 1.12 -1.40 -1.58
N SER A 87 0.03 -2.16 -1.54
CA SER A 87 -0.40 -2.98 -2.70
C SER A 87 -0.79 -2.13 -3.91
N LEU A 88 -1.46 -0.99 -3.68
CA LEU A 88 -1.82 -0.04 -4.73
C LEU A 88 -0.57 0.56 -5.36
N VAL A 89 0.35 1.07 -4.54
CA VAL A 89 1.62 1.64 -5.03
C VAL A 89 2.39 0.62 -5.86
N LEU A 90 2.48 -0.63 -5.37
CA LEU A 90 3.17 -1.70 -6.09
C LEU A 90 2.55 -1.96 -7.46
N VAL A 91 1.22 -2.07 -7.55
CA VAL A 91 0.52 -2.29 -8.82
C VAL A 91 0.73 -1.13 -9.80
N LEU A 92 0.69 0.11 -9.31
CA LEU A 92 0.88 1.28 -10.15
C LEU A 92 2.30 1.37 -10.70
N THR A 93 3.31 1.07 -9.87
CA THR A 93 4.72 1.10 -10.29
C THR A 93 5.06 -0.04 -11.25
N LEU A 94 4.56 -1.25 -11.02
CA LEU A 94 4.80 -2.37 -11.93
C LEU A 94 4.01 -2.22 -13.24
N GLY A 95 2.78 -1.74 -13.14
CA GLY A 95 1.91 -1.54 -14.30
C GLY A 95 2.38 -0.42 -15.24
N SER A 96 3.02 0.64 -14.72
CA SER A 96 3.55 1.72 -15.55
C SER A 96 4.71 1.27 -16.45
N GLU A 97 5.37 0.19 -16.07
CA GLU A 97 6.50 -0.41 -16.80
C GLU A 97 6.05 -1.60 -17.67
N GLY A 98 4.75 -1.87 -17.74
CA GLY A 98 4.20 -2.98 -18.53
C GLY A 98 4.36 -4.37 -17.89
N TYR A 99 4.81 -4.46 -16.64
CA TYR A 99 4.97 -5.74 -15.94
C TYR A 99 3.64 -6.25 -15.37
N ILE A 100 3.33 -7.53 -15.67
CA ILE A 100 2.36 -8.44 -15.01
C ILE A 100 0.88 -8.02 -15.09
N PHE A 101 0.58 -6.72 -15.13
CA PHE A 101 -0.76 -6.14 -15.24
C PHE A 101 -0.66 -4.76 -15.91
N GLY A 102 -0.72 -4.70 -17.24
CA GLY A 102 -0.63 -3.41 -17.92
C GLY A 102 -1.75 -2.44 -17.50
N ILE A 103 -1.38 -1.16 -17.34
CA ILE A 103 -2.33 -0.05 -17.08
C ILE A 103 -3.00 0.31 -18.41
N TYR A 104 -3.82 -0.61 -18.93
CA TYR A 104 -4.59 -0.38 -20.15
C TYR A 104 -5.91 0.35 -19.82
N SER A 105 -6.41 0.23 -18.59
CA SER A 105 -7.66 0.85 -18.13
C SER A 105 -7.70 1.01 -16.61
N ILE A 106 -8.57 1.90 -16.11
CA ILE A 106 -8.85 2.04 -14.65
C ILE A 106 -9.35 0.71 -14.07
N THR A 107 -10.15 -0.04 -14.83
CA THR A 107 -10.64 -1.37 -14.44
C THR A 107 -9.51 -2.39 -14.26
N SER A 108 -8.51 -2.40 -15.14
CA SER A 108 -7.37 -3.32 -14.98
C SER A 108 -6.54 -2.97 -13.75
N VAL A 109 -6.34 -1.67 -13.46
CA VAL A 109 -5.68 -1.22 -12.24
C VAL A 109 -6.45 -1.66 -10.99
N LEU A 110 -7.77 -1.46 -10.96
CA LEU A 110 -8.61 -1.86 -9.83
C LEU A 110 -8.57 -3.37 -9.59
N ILE A 111 -8.74 -4.19 -10.63
CA ILE A 111 -8.70 -5.65 -10.53
C ILE A 111 -7.33 -6.13 -10.02
N SER A 112 -6.26 -5.56 -10.57
CA SER A 112 -4.88 -5.93 -10.19
C SER A 112 -4.60 -5.52 -8.76
N TRP A 113 -5.02 -4.31 -8.37
CA TRP A 113 -4.90 -3.81 -7.01
C TRP A 113 -5.66 -4.70 -6.02
N VAL A 114 -6.92 -5.05 -6.31
CA VAL A 114 -7.71 -5.95 -5.45
C VAL A 114 -7.04 -7.31 -5.33
N SER A 115 -6.53 -7.86 -6.43
CA SER A 115 -5.85 -9.16 -6.45
C SER A 115 -4.58 -9.15 -5.58
N VAL A 116 -3.72 -8.14 -5.75
CA VAL A 116 -2.50 -7.98 -4.95
C VAL A 116 -2.85 -7.69 -3.47
N ALA A 117 -3.86 -6.86 -3.21
CA ALA A 117 -4.30 -6.56 -1.86
C ALA A 117 -4.80 -7.81 -1.13
N ILE A 118 -5.60 -8.66 -1.79
CA ILE A 118 -6.05 -9.94 -1.23
C ILE A 118 -4.85 -10.83 -0.90
N MET A 119 -3.91 -10.97 -1.84
CA MET A 119 -2.69 -11.77 -1.63
C MET A 119 -1.89 -11.27 -0.41
N VAL A 120 -1.66 -9.96 -0.30
CA VAL A 120 -0.96 -9.35 0.84
C VAL A 120 -1.70 -9.56 2.16
N HIS A 121 -3.04 -9.50 2.16
CA HIS A 121 -3.84 -9.77 3.36
C HIS A 121 -3.76 -11.24 3.79
N ILE A 122 -3.79 -12.17 2.83
CA ILE A 122 -3.60 -13.60 3.11
C ILE A 122 -2.21 -13.84 3.71
N LEU A 123 -1.16 -13.28 3.10
CA LEU A 123 0.21 -13.37 3.64
C LEU A 123 0.31 -12.80 5.05
N GLY A 124 -0.29 -11.62 5.28
CA GLY A 124 -0.37 -11.01 6.60
C GLY A 124 -1.09 -11.90 7.62
N TYR A 125 -2.21 -12.52 7.23
CA TYR A 125 -2.94 -13.45 8.09
C TYR A 125 -2.11 -14.69 8.46
N LEU A 126 -1.45 -15.31 7.47
CA LEU A 126 -0.58 -16.47 7.68
C LEU A 126 0.60 -16.13 8.59
N TYR A 127 1.23 -14.98 8.38
CA TYR A 127 2.33 -14.50 9.21
C TYR A 127 1.90 -14.35 10.68
N VAL A 128 0.78 -13.67 10.93
CA VAL A 128 0.32 -13.45 12.32
C VAL A 128 -0.11 -14.77 12.97
N LYS A 129 -0.76 -15.68 12.22
CA LYS A 129 -1.10 -17.03 12.69
C LYS A 129 0.14 -17.82 13.09
N HIS A 130 1.21 -17.77 12.29
CA HIS A 130 2.47 -18.46 12.60
C HIS A 130 3.20 -17.82 13.81
N SER A 131 3.24 -16.48 13.87
CA SER A 131 3.86 -15.73 14.97
C SER A 131 3.20 -16.03 16.32
N ARG A 132 1.87 -16.13 16.38
CA ARG A 132 1.12 -16.51 17.59
C ARG A 132 1.43 -17.94 18.04
N ARG A 133 1.52 -18.89 17.11
CA ARG A 133 1.88 -20.29 17.42
C ARG A 133 3.27 -20.42 18.05
N ARG A 134 4.23 -19.57 17.65
CA ARG A 134 5.56 -19.55 18.27
C ARG A 134 5.54 -19.00 19.69
N ARG A 135 4.78 -17.93 19.96
CA ARG A 135 4.64 -17.36 21.31
C ARG A 135 3.93 -18.27 22.31
N SER A 136 3.04 -19.16 21.84
CA SER A 136 2.34 -20.11 22.71
C SER A 136 3.18 -21.33 23.09
N LYS A 137 4.34 -21.53 22.45
CA LYS A 137 5.26 -22.65 22.72
C LYS A 137 6.42 -22.27 23.65
N TRP A 138 6.47 -21.02 24.07
CA TRP A 138 7.40 -20.45 25.04
C TRP A 138 6.60 -19.98 26.25
#